data_AF-A0A1I2FWJ2-F1
#
_entry.id   AF-A0A1I2FWJ2-F1
#
_cell.length_a   1.000
_cell.length_b   1.000
_cell.length_c   1.000
_cell.angle_alpha   90.00
_cell.angle_beta   90.00
_cell.angle_gamma   90.00
#
_symmetry.space_group_name_H-M   'P 1'
#
loop_
_entity.id
_entity.type
_entity.pdbx_description
1 polymer ?
#
loop_
_entity_poly.entity_id
_entity_poly.type
_entity_poly.pdbx_seq_one_letter_code
_entity_poly.pdbx_strand_id
1 'polypeptide(L)'
;MEDEEKVELDYLKGFNEGYTISQHQPELAEKLANIDSDFIRLVGFKDGRKQYQTEQLKERLPSWLKSERPAREQNPPTKTRGRDIEPEK
;
A
#
# COMPACT_ATOMS: atom_id res chain seq x y z
N MET A 1 -13.48 -25.32 -13.78
CA MET A 1 -12.19 -25.14 -14.48
C MET A 1 -11.75 -23.76 -14.13
N GLU A 2 -10.63 -23.67 -13.42
CA GLU A 2 -10.05 -22.41 -12.96
C GLU A 2 -9.64 -21.61 -14.19
N ASP A 3 -10.36 -20.53 -14.46
CA ASP A 3 -9.92 -19.52 -15.42
C ASP A 3 -8.69 -18.84 -14.78
N GLU A 4 -7.52 -19.44 -14.98
CA GLU A 4 -6.25 -18.78 -14.73
C GLU A 4 -6.23 -17.51 -15.60
N GLU A 5 -6.58 -16.38 -15.01
CA GLU A 5 -6.37 -15.05 -15.56
C GLU A 5 -4.91 -14.98 -15.97
N LYS A 6 -4.65 -15.17 -17.27
CA LYS A 6 -3.33 -15.03 -17.85
C LYS A 6 -2.93 -13.57 -17.62
N VAL A 7 -2.19 -13.33 -16.54
CA VAL A 7 -1.58 -12.03 -16.31
C VAL A 7 -0.75 -11.74 -17.54
N GLU A 8 -1.09 -10.65 -18.22
CA GLU A 8 -0.41 -10.27 -19.44
C GLU A 8 1.08 -10.14 -19.16
N LEU A 9 1.91 -10.81 -19.95
CA LEU A 9 3.37 -10.82 -19.74
C LEU A 9 3.96 -9.39 -19.70
N ASP A 10 3.34 -8.47 -20.43
CA ASP A 10 3.74 -7.07 -20.46
C ASP A 10 3.37 -6.32 -19.18
N TYR A 11 2.26 -6.67 -18.51
CA TYR A 11 1.96 -6.17 -17.17
C TYR A 11 3.07 -6.57 -16.20
N LEU A 12 3.42 -7.86 -16.15
CA LEU A 12 4.42 -8.39 -15.21
C LEU A 12 5.81 -7.76 -15.43
N LYS A 13 6.22 -7.60 -16.69
CA LYS A 13 7.47 -6.89 -17.02
C LYS A 13 7.43 -5.45 -16.54
N GLY A 14 6.33 -4.74 -16.83
CA GLY A 14 6.11 -3.38 -16.36
C GLY A 14 6.21 -3.29 -14.84
N PHE A 15 5.55 -4.20 -14.13
CA PHE A 15 5.58 -4.28 -12.67
C PHE A 15 6.99 -4.43 -12.11
N ASN A 16 7.73 -5.42 -12.61
CA ASN A 16 9.11 -5.65 -12.17
C ASN A 16 10.00 -4.44 -12.47
N GLU A 17 9.86 -3.83 -13.65
CA GLU A 17 10.58 -2.62 -14.03
C GLU A 17 10.26 -1.45 -13.09
N GLY A 18 8.97 -1.21 -12.80
CA GLY A 18 8.52 -0.17 -11.90
C GLY A 18 9.06 -0.34 -10.49
N TYR A 19 9.08 -1.57 -9.99
CA TYR A 19 9.65 -1.90 -8.69
C TYR A 19 11.16 -1.66 -8.65
N THR A 20 11.92 -2.25 -9.58
CA THR A 20 13.38 -2.14 -9.63
C THR A 20 13.88 -0.72 -9.90
N ILE A 21 13.22 0.03 -10.80
CA ILE A 21 13.59 1.42 -11.07
C ILE A 21 13.30 2.29 -9.84
N SER A 22 12.23 2.00 -9.10
CA SER A 22 11.94 2.74 -7.85
C SER A 22 13.00 2.50 -6.76
N GLN A 23 13.61 1.31 -6.73
CA GLN A 23 14.71 0.98 -5.82
C GLN A 23 15.98 1.77 -6.12
N HIS A 24 16.37 1.86 -7.40
CA HIS A 24 17.68 2.39 -7.80
C HIS A 24 17.64 3.83 -8.32
N GLN A 25 16.51 4.28 -8.88
CA GLN A 25 16.34 5.57 -9.56
C GLN A 25 14.94 6.16 -9.29
N PRO A 26 14.64 6.58 -8.04
CA PRO A 26 13.29 7.01 -7.66
C PRO A 26 12.78 8.23 -8.42
N GLU A 27 13.65 9.19 -8.76
CA GLU A 27 13.27 10.37 -9.54
C GLU A 27 12.85 10.01 -10.97
N LEU A 28 13.50 9.01 -11.58
CA LEU A 28 13.12 8.51 -12.89
C LEU A 28 11.77 7.79 -12.80
N ALA A 29 11.61 6.95 -11.78
CA ALA A 29 10.35 6.23 -11.56
C ALA A 29 9.16 7.19 -11.41
N GLU A 30 9.34 8.31 -10.72
CA GLU A 30 8.32 9.36 -10.59
C GLU A 30 7.96 9.99 -11.94
N LYS A 31 8.96 10.42 -12.72
CA LYS A 31 8.73 11.00 -14.05
C LYS A 31 8.00 10.04 -14.98
N LEU A 32 8.36 8.76 -14.98
CA LEU A 32 7.72 7.73 -15.78
C LEU A 32 6.29 7.42 -15.31
N ALA A 33 6.04 7.44 -14.00
CA ALA A 33 4.71 7.21 -13.46
C ALA A 33 3.72 8.34 -13.75
N ASN A 34 4.20 9.57 -14.00
CA ASN A 34 3.37 10.71 -14.36
C ASN A 34 2.92 10.71 -15.83
N ILE A 35 3.35 9.73 -16.64
CA ILE A 35 2.89 9.57 -18.01
C ILE A 35 1.46 9.04 -18.00
N ASP A 36 0.54 9.77 -18.63
CA ASP A 36 -0.84 9.35 -18.81
C ASP A 36 -0.97 8.48 -20.07
N SER A 37 -1.03 7.17 -19.85
CA SER A 37 -1.30 6.17 -20.87
C SER A 37 -1.88 4.93 -20.23
N ASP A 38 -2.83 4.31 -20.92
CA ASP A 38 -3.49 3.07 -20.50
C ASP A 38 -2.76 1.82 -21.02
N PHE A 39 -1.52 1.97 -21.47
CA PHE A 39 -0.71 0.84 -21.90
C PHE A 39 -0.46 -0.12 -20.73
N ILE A 40 -0.79 -1.40 -20.90
CA ILE A 40 -0.79 -2.38 -19.81
C ILE A 40 0.55 -2.48 -19.06
N ARG A 41 1.67 -2.35 -19.78
CA ARG A 41 3.00 -2.33 -19.15
C ARG A 41 3.21 -1.11 -18.28
N LEU A 42 2.67 0.05 -18.67
CA LEU A 42 2.77 1.27 -17.87
C LEU A 42 1.86 1.17 -16.63
N VAL A 43 0.70 0.52 -16.74
CA VAL A 43 -0.15 0.20 -15.59
C VAL A 43 0.63 -0.68 -14.60
N GLY A 44 1.22 -1.78 -15.09
CA GLY A 44 2.10 -2.64 -14.28
C GLY A 44 3.23 -1.85 -13.63
N PHE A 45 3.90 -0.98 -14.38
CA PHE A 45 4.97 -0.12 -13.87
C PHE A 45 4.52 0.77 -12.71
N LYS A 46 3.37 1.44 -12.84
CA LYS A 46 2.82 2.29 -11.78
C LYS A 46 2.52 1.47 -10.52
N ASP A 47 1.98 0.27 -10.68
CA ASP A 47 1.69 -0.64 -9.57
C ASP A 47 2.97 -1.15 -8.88
N GLY A 48 3.98 -1.56 -9.64
CA GLY A 48 5.27 -2.01 -9.11
C GLY A 48 5.98 -0.91 -8.31
N ARG A 49 5.95 0.33 -8.79
CA ARG A 49 6.43 1.50 -8.04
C ARG A 49 5.67 1.69 -6.73
N LYS A 50 4.34 1.63 -6.79
CA LYS A 50 3.47 1.81 -5.62
C LYS A 50 3.71 0.71 -4.57
N GLN A 51 3.94 -0.53 -5.01
CA GLN A 51 4.30 -1.64 -4.14
C GLN A 51 5.59 -1.34 -3.36
N TYR A 52 6.66 -0.96 -4.06
CA TYR A 52 7.92 -0.59 -3.42
C TYR A 52 7.74 0.55 -2.40
N GLN A 53 7.00 1.61 -2.75
CA GLN A 53 6.73 2.71 -1.83
C GLN A 53 5.99 2.25 -0.58
N THR A 54 5.01 1.36 -0.73
CA THR A 54 4.24 0.82 0.40
C THR A 54 5.12 -0.03 1.30
N GLU A 55 6.01 -0.84 0.75
CA GLU A 55 6.99 -1.63 1.50
C GLU A 55 7.97 -0.74 2.25
N GLN A 56 8.53 0.28 1.60
CA GLN A 56 9.41 1.25 2.24
C GLN A 56 8.74 1.99 3.39
N LEU A 57 7.46 2.36 3.23
CA LEU A 57 6.68 2.93 4.33
C LEU A 57 6.54 1.92 5.47
N LYS A 58 6.09 0.70 5.18
CA LYS A 58 5.92 -0.38 6.18
C LYS A 58 7.22 -0.65 6.94
N GLU A 59 8.37 -0.69 6.27
CA GLU A 59 9.67 -0.92 6.90
C GLU A 59 10.04 0.22 7.86
N ARG A 60 9.80 1.47 7.46
CA ARG A 60 10.14 2.67 8.24
C ARG A 60 9.17 2.95 9.38
N LEU A 61 8.01 2.31 9.43
CA LEU A 61 7.07 2.49 10.53
C LEU A 61 7.67 1.97 11.86
N PRO A 62 7.55 2.72 12.96
CA PRO A 62 7.87 2.22 14.29
C PRO A 62 7.08 0.95 14.62
N SER A 63 7.68 0.04 15.40
CA SER A 63 7.07 -1.25 15.76
C SER A 63 5.68 -1.13 16.39
N TRP A 64 5.43 -0.08 17.17
CA TRP A 64 4.13 0.17 17.80
C TRP A 64 3.01 0.47 16.78
N LEU A 65 3.35 1.03 15.62
CA LEU A 65 2.39 1.34 14.54
C LEU A 65 2.28 0.21 13.50
N LYS A 66 3.23 -0.73 13.49
CA LYS A 66 3.22 -1.94 12.66
C LYS A 66 2.21 -3.00 13.14
N SER A 67 1.59 -2.79 14.30
CA SER A 67 0.62 -3.71 14.89
C SER A 67 -0.55 -3.93 13.93
N GLU A 68 -0.55 -5.08 13.25
CA GLU A 68 -1.80 -5.69 12.81
C GLU A 68 -2.65 -5.76 14.07
N ARG A 69 -3.73 -4.96 14.14
CA ARG A 69 -4.67 -5.06 15.25
C ARG A 69 -4.98 -6.55 15.36
N PRO A 70 -4.66 -7.23 16.49
CA PRO A 70 -5.16 -8.57 16.68
C PRO A 70 -6.65 -8.45 16.44
N ALA A 71 -7.16 -9.26 15.49
CA ALA A 71 -8.57 -9.30 15.17
C ALA A 71 -9.29 -9.27 16.51
N ARG A 72 -9.99 -8.17 16.79
CA ARG A 72 -10.75 -8.03 18.02
C ARG A 72 -11.65 -9.25 18.03
N GLU A 73 -11.33 -10.21 18.89
CA GLU A 73 -12.34 -11.09 19.43
C GLU A 73 -13.46 -10.16 19.87
N GLN A 74 -14.62 -10.39 19.27
CA GLN A 74 -15.81 -9.56 19.34
C GLN A 74 -16.35 -9.58 20.78
N ASN A 75 -15.68 -8.93 21.70
CA ASN A 75 -16.27 -8.56 22.97
C ASN A 75 -16.87 -7.15 22.76
N PRO A 76 -18.20 -7.02 22.73
CA PRO A 76 -18.81 -5.70 22.60
C PRO A 76 -18.38 -4.84 23.80
N PRO A 77 -17.95 -3.60 23.58
CA PRO A 77 -17.66 -2.71 24.69
C PRO A 77 -18.96 -2.42 25.42
N THR A 78 -19.09 -2.95 26.63
CA THR A 78 -20.04 -2.45 27.63
C THR A 78 -19.69 -0.98 27.87
N LYS A 79 -20.41 -0.09 27.20
CA LYS A 79 -20.40 1.35 27.45
C LYS A 79 -20.86 1.60 28.88
N THR A 80 -19.95 1.66 29.84
CA THR A 80 -20.17 2.47 31.04
C THR A 80 -19.79 3.90 30.67
N ARG A 81 -20.78 4.64 30.13
CA ARG A 81 -20.77 6.10 30.10
C ARG A 81 -20.70 6.57 31.55
N GLY A 82 -19.58 7.15 31.94
CA GLY A 82 -19.43 7.73 33.26
C GLY A 82 -18.00 8.14 33.51
N ARG A 83 -17.67 9.37 33.11
CA ARG A 83 -16.81 10.27 33.88
C ARG A 83 -16.83 11.64 33.22
N ASP A 84 -17.65 12.47 33.84
CA ASP A 84 -17.71 13.91 33.73
C ASP A 84 -16.31 14.52 33.79
N ILE A 85 -15.99 15.35 32.81
CA ILE A 85 -14.94 16.36 32.93
C ILE A 85 -15.55 17.63 32.35
N GLU A 86 -16.41 18.28 33.13
CA GLU A 86 -16.64 19.70 32.98
C GLU A 86 -15.62 20.44 33.85
N PRO A 87 -14.90 21.44 33.32
CA PRO A 87 -14.05 22.29 34.13
C PRO A 87 -14.91 23.30 34.92
N GLU A 88 -14.79 23.30 36.25
CA GLU A 88 -15.39 24.35 37.09
C GLU A 88 -14.79 25.73 36.74
N LYS A 89 -15.63 26.76 36.71
CA LYS A 89 -15.26 28.18 36.55
C LYS A 89 -14.99 28.83 37.89
#